data_AF-A0A5C1I4V8-F1
#
_entry.id   AF-A0A5C1I4V8-F1
#
_cell.length_a   1.000
_cell.length_b   1.000
_cell.length_c   1.000
_cell.angle_alpha   90.00
_cell.angle_beta   90.00
_cell.angle_gamma   90.00
#
_symmetry.space_group_name_H-M   'P 1'
#
loop_
_entity.id
_entity.type
_entity.pdbx_description
1 polymer ?
#
loop_
_entity_poly.entity_id
_entity_poly.type
_entity_poly.pdbx_seq_one_letter_code
_entity_poly.pdbx_strand_id
1 'polypeptide(L)'
;MDDYKKKLGSLADKIKNEKPQTPIQQVLPVKPIKHPAKAEEARFNNWIPRELKRKIKAYGVQHDLSQKEITIQALEKFLEEIRSR
;
A
#
# COMPACT_ATOMS: atom_id res chain seq x y z
N MET A 1 22.70 -47.11 -36.69
CA MET A 1 21.84 -46.09 -37.31
C MET A 1 20.37 -46.20 -36.90
N ASP A 2 19.87 -47.38 -36.51
CA ASP A 2 18.46 -47.59 -36.13
C ASP A 2 18.03 -46.88 -34.83
N ASP A 3 18.96 -46.74 -33.89
CA ASP A 3 18.70 -46.11 -32.59
C ASP A 3 18.40 -44.60 -32.73
N TYR A 4 19.05 -43.94 -33.69
CA TYR A 4 18.82 -42.53 -33.98
C TYR A 4 17.44 -42.28 -34.59
N LYS A 5 17.00 -43.14 -35.51
CA LYS A 5 15.66 -43.06 -36.12
C LYS A 5 14.56 -43.28 -35.08
N LYS A 6 14.78 -44.17 -34.11
CA LYS A 6 13.85 -44.40 -32.99
C LYS A 6 13.72 -43.18 -32.06
N LYS A 7 14.84 -42.48 -31.78
CA LYS A 7 14.84 -41.25 -30.96
C LYS A 7 14.14 -40.08 -31.66
N LEU A 8 14.25 -39.98 -33.00
CA LEU A 8 13.53 -38.97 -33.77
C LEU A 8 12.03 -39.23 -33.84
N GLY A 9 11.62 -40.49 -34.01
CA GLY A 9 10.21 -40.88 -33.96
C GLY A 9 9.58 -40.55 -32.61
N SER A 10 10.23 -40.93 -31.51
CA SER A 10 9.72 -40.65 -30.16
C SER A 10 9.69 -39.16 -29.81
N LEU A 11 10.60 -38.35 -30.37
CA LEU A 11 10.57 -36.89 -30.21
C LEU A 11 9.40 -36.26 -30.99
N ALA A 12 9.17 -36.71 -32.24
CA ALA A 12 8.06 -36.23 -33.06
C ALA A 12 6.70 -36.57 -32.43
N ASP A 13 6.60 -37.75 -31.82
CA ASP A 13 5.38 -38.18 -31.12
C ASP A 13 5.13 -37.37 -29.83
N LYS A 14 6.19 -37.02 -29.09
CA LYS A 14 6.07 -36.14 -27.91
C LYS A 14 5.63 -34.72 -28.29
N ILE A 15 6.20 -34.13 -29.34
CA ILE A 15 5.83 -32.78 -29.78
C ILE A 15 4.37 -32.69 -30.25
N LYS A 16 3.85 -33.74 -30.89
CA LYS A 16 2.47 -33.76 -31.38
C LYS A 16 1.44 -34.00 -30.28
N ASN A 17 1.78 -34.82 -29.28
CA ASN A 17 0.80 -35.30 -28.30
C ASN A 17 0.92 -34.61 -26.92
N GLU A 18 2.08 -34.05 -26.57
CA GLU A 18 2.24 -33.31 -25.31
C GLU A 18 1.74 -31.88 -25.49
N LYS A 19 0.67 -31.53 -24.77
CA LYS A 19 0.24 -30.14 -24.67
C LYS A 19 1.36 -29.33 -24.00
N PRO A 20 1.80 -28.20 -24.57
CA PRO A 20 2.79 -27.35 -23.94
C PRO A 20 2.27 -26.90 -22.56
N GLN A 21 2.90 -27.39 -21.49
CA GLN A 21 2.66 -26.84 -20.17
C GLN A 21 3.38 -25.49 -20.10
N THR A 22 2.66 -24.43 -20.42
CA THR A 22 3.15 -23.09 -20.11
C THR A 22 3.26 -22.97 -18.59
N PRO A 23 4.39 -22.50 -18.04
CA PRO A 23 4.50 -22.24 -16.62
C PRO A 23 3.58 -21.07 -16.29
N ILE A 24 2.32 -21.38 -15.97
CA ILE A 24 1.35 -20.39 -15.51
C ILE A 24 1.79 -19.99 -14.10
N GLN A 25 2.22 -18.75 -13.96
CA GLN A 25 2.63 -18.20 -12.68
C GLN A 25 1.40 -18.15 -11.77
N GLN A 26 1.35 -19.04 -10.78
CA GLN A 26 0.30 -19.04 -9.76
C GLN A 26 0.54 -17.86 -8.82
N VAL A 27 -0.27 -16.81 -8.94
CA VAL A 27 -0.19 -15.65 -8.06
C VAL A 27 -1.00 -15.94 -6.80
N LEU A 28 -0.32 -16.23 -5.69
CA LEU A 28 -0.97 -16.31 -4.40
C LEU A 28 -1.32 -14.90 -3.91
N PRO A 29 -2.54 -14.66 -3.40
CA PRO A 29 -2.88 -13.39 -2.80
C PRO A 29 -1.89 -13.06 -1.68
N VAL A 30 -1.34 -11.84 -1.71
CA VAL A 30 -0.49 -11.36 -0.64
C VAL A 30 -1.34 -11.34 0.64
N LYS A 31 -0.94 -12.10 1.66
CA LYS A 31 -1.62 -12.08 2.96
C LYS A 31 -1.65 -10.62 3.42
N PRO A 32 -2.82 -10.07 3.80
CA PRO A 32 -2.88 -8.70 4.28
C PRO A 32 -1.95 -8.62 5.49
N ILE A 33 -0.92 -7.77 5.35
CA ILE A 33 -0.07 -7.40 6.47
C ILE A 33 -1.03 -6.84 7.50
N LYS A 34 -1.19 -7.52 8.64
CA LYS A 34 -1.87 -6.96 9.80
C LYS A 34 -1.04 -5.77 10.23
N HIS A 35 -1.34 -4.60 9.68
CA HIS A 35 -0.80 -3.36 10.20
C HIS A 35 -1.13 -3.32 11.69
N PRO A 36 -0.19 -2.92 12.57
CA PRO A 36 -0.50 -2.72 13.97
C PRO A 36 -1.74 -1.84 14.01
N ALA A 37 -2.75 -2.27 14.77
CA ALA A 37 -4.03 -1.60 14.86
C ALA A 37 -3.77 -0.11 15.11
N LYS A 38 -3.86 0.72 14.06
CA LYS A 38 -3.86 2.16 14.22
C LYS A 38 -5.03 2.42 15.17
N ALA A 39 -4.77 3.14 16.27
CA ALA A 39 -5.83 3.56 17.18
C ALA A 39 -7.01 4.09 16.34
N GLU A 40 -8.25 3.77 16.74
CA GLU A 40 -9.43 4.13 15.95
C GLU A 40 -9.42 5.63 15.60
N GLU A 41 -9.08 5.93 14.35
CA GLU A 41 -8.99 7.30 13.87
C GLU A 41 -10.39 7.78 13.51
N ALA A 42 -10.89 8.80 14.22
CA ALA A 42 -12.15 9.46 13.88
C ALA A 42 -11.93 10.53 12.80
N ARG A 43 -12.87 10.64 11.84
CA ARG A 43 -12.87 11.74 10.87
C ARG A 43 -13.34 13.03 11.57
N PHE A 44 -12.54 14.08 11.47
CA PHE A 44 -12.88 15.41 11.99
C PHE A 44 -12.95 16.42 10.84
N ASN A 45 -14.16 16.85 10.51
CA ASN A 45 -14.42 17.86 9.48
C ASN A 45 -14.85 19.16 10.16
N ASN A 46 -14.18 20.27 9.82
CA ASN A 46 -14.53 21.59 10.32
C ASN A 46 -14.43 22.64 9.20
N TRP A 47 -15.26 23.68 9.30
CA TRP A 47 -15.17 24.88 8.49
C TRP A 47 -14.20 25.86 9.13
N ILE A 48 -13.12 26.18 8.43
CA ILE A 48 -12.10 27.12 8.90
C ILE A 48 -11.87 28.24 7.87
N PRO A 49 -11.41 29.42 8.31
CA PRO A 49 -11.02 30.48 7.39
C PRO A 49 -9.97 29.99 6.36
N ARG A 50 -10.11 30.43 5.10
CA ARG A 50 -9.20 30.04 4.00
C ARG A 50 -7.75 30.43 4.31
N GLU A 51 -7.56 31.58 4.94
CA GLU A 51 -6.24 32.07 5.34
C GLU A 51 -5.59 31.16 6.38
N LEU A 52 -6.35 30.65 7.35
CA LEU A 52 -5.84 29.70 8.34
C LEU A 52 -5.37 28.40 7.68
N LYS A 53 -6.16 27.88 6.73
CA LYS A 53 -5.79 26.69 5.95
C LYS A 53 -4.48 26.88 5.17
N ARG A 54 -4.26 28.07 4.60
CA ARG A 54 -2.99 28.40 3.90
C ARG A 54 -1.81 28.42 4.86
N LYS A 55 -1.96 29.06 6.03
CA LYS A 55 -0.92 29.12 7.06
C LYS A 55 -0.53 27.72 7.57
N ILE A 56 -1.52 26.86 7.85
CA ILE A 56 -1.25 25.48 8.30
C ILE A 56 -0.44 24.71 7.24
N LYS A 57 -0.78 24.85 5.97
CA LYS A 57 -0.03 24.20 4.88
C LYS A 57 1.40 24.73 4.76
N ALA A 58 1.58 26.06 4.81
CA ALA A 58 2.90 26.66 4.74
C ALA A 58 3.79 26.19 5.91
N TYR A 59 3.23 26.16 7.12
CA TYR A 59 3.91 25.65 8.30
C TYR A 59 4.27 24.16 8.17
N GLY A 60 3.36 23.33 7.67
CA GLY A 60 3.64 21.91 7.42
C GLY A 60 4.80 21.68 6.45
N VAL A 61 4.92 22.50 5.40
CA VAL A 61 6.05 22.44 4.45
C VAL A 61 7.36 22.87 5.11
N GLN A 62 7.34 23.87 6.00
CA GLN A 62 8.56 24.38 6.66
C GLN A 62 9.12 23.41 7.71
N HIS A 63 8.27 22.60 8.33
CA HIS A 63 8.63 21.75 9.46
C HIS A 63 8.53 20.24 9.17
N ASP A 64 8.28 19.87 7.90
CA ASP A 64 8.04 18.48 7.47
C ASP A 64 6.95 17.77 8.30
N LEU A 65 5.88 18.50 8.62
CA LEU A 65 4.75 18.01 9.42
C LEU A 65 3.49 17.85 8.56
N SER A 66 2.74 16.79 8.86
CA SER A 66 1.42 16.59 8.28
C SER A 66 0.41 17.61 8.82
N GLN A 67 -0.52 18.05 7.98
CA GLN A 67 -1.66 18.86 8.41
C GLN A 67 -2.43 18.20 9.58
N LYS A 68 -2.50 16.86 9.60
CA LYS A 68 -3.13 16.10 10.69
C LYS A 68 -2.40 16.33 12.02
N GLU A 69 -1.08 16.20 12.02
CA GLU A 69 -0.25 16.33 13.23
C GLU A 69 -0.32 17.74 13.81
N ILE A 70 -0.24 18.76 12.94
CA ILE A 70 -0.40 20.17 13.35
C ILE A 70 -1.76 20.39 14.02
N THR A 71 -2.82 19.81 13.43
CA THR A 71 -4.18 19.97 13.95
C THR A 71 -4.34 19.27 15.30
N ILE A 72 -3.78 18.06 15.47
CA ILE A 72 -3.81 17.32 16.73
C ILE A 72 -3.08 18.11 17.82
N GLN A 73 -1.84 18.54 17.57
CA GLN A 73 -1.05 19.30 18.55
C GLN A 73 -1.74 20.60 18.98
N ALA A 74 -2.38 21.31 18.04
CA ALA A 74 -3.10 22.54 18.36
C ALA A 74 -4.31 22.27 19.27
N LEU A 75 -5.06 21.19 19.00
CA LEU A 75 -6.22 20.81 19.80
C LEU A 75 -5.82 20.31 21.18
N GLU A 76 -4.77 19.49 21.29
CA GLU A 76 -4.24 19.00 22.56
C GLU A 76 -3.78 20.14 23.45
N LYS A 77 -2.95 21.06 22.91
CA LYS A 77 -2.50 22.26 23.64
C LYS A 77 -3.65 23.13 24.11
N PHE A 78 -4.67 23.32 23.28
CA PHE A 78 -5.86 24.09 23.65
C PHE A 78 -6.62 23.43 24.82
N LEU A 79 -6.77 22.10 24.80
CA LEU A 79 -7.42 21.37 25.89
C LEU A 79 -6.60 21.36 27.18
N GLU A 80 -5.27 21.29 27.08
CA GLU A 80 -4.36 21.42 28.22
C GLU A 80 -4.44 22.81 28.86
N GLU A 81 -4.45 23.87 28.04
CA GLU A 81 -4.58 25.25 28.54
C GLU A 81 -5.90 25.44 29.31
N ILE A 82 -7.01 24.86 28.80
CA ILE A 82 -8.31 24.92 29.48
C ILE A 82 -8.28 24.17 30.82
N ARG A 83 -7.62 23.01 30.89
CA ARG A 83 -7.55 22.21 32.13
C ARG A 83 -6.67 22.85 33.21
N SER A 84 -5.75 23.72 32.82
CA SER A 84 -4.84 24.42 33.73
C SER A 84 -5.42 25.72 34.31
N ARG A 85 -6.61 26.16 33.86
CA ARG A 85 -7.32 27.32 34.40
C ARG A 85 -8.44 26.89 35.33
#